data_AF-A0A4Q4J1F9-F1
#
_entry.id   AF-A0A4Q4J1F9-F1
#
_cell.length_a   1.000
_cell.length_b   1.000
_cell.length_c   1.000
_cell.angle_alpha   90.00
_cell.angle_beta   90.00
_cell.angle_gamma   90.00
#
_symmetry.space_group_name_H-M   'P 1'
#
loop_
_entity.id
_entity.type
_entity.pdbx_description
1 polymer ?
#
loop_
_entity_poly.entity_id
_entity_poly.type
_entity_poly.pdbx_seq_one_letter_code
_entity_poly.pdbx_strand_id
1 'polypeptide(L)'
;MGEALLDDFVERCLQAGVSLVAIVGPGCSRLEDLIDEIVVGDGSVTDRFLCTTSHPDETYDDVLNMVECWEMERDDAIAEVRL
;
A
#
# COMPACT_ATOMS: atom_id res chain seq x y z
N MET A 1 14.91 -3.73 1.79
CA MET A 1 14.04 -4.83 1.32
C MET A 1 14.53 -5.25 -0.07
N GLY A 2 14.67 -6.55 -0.35
CA GLY A 2 14.94 -7.02 -1.72
C GLY A 2 13.64 -7.07 -2.52
N GLU A 3 13.69 -6.98 -3.84
CA GLU A 3 12.52 -6.97 -4.74
C GLU A 3 11.56 -8.12 -4.44
N ALA A 4 12.06 -9.36 -4.32
CA ALA A 4 11.24 -10.54 -4.00
C ALA A 4 10.44 -10.46 -2.67
N LEU A 5 10.91 -9.68 -1.69
CA LEU A 5 10.15 -9.49 -0.44
C LEU A 5 9.00 -8.50 -0.62
N LEU A 6 9.12 -7.57 -1.56
CA LEU A 6 8.07 -6.62 -1.90
C LEU A 6 6.99 -7.31 -2.74
N ASP A 7 7.38 -8.13 -3.72
CA ASP A 7 6.44 -8.98 -4.48
C ASP A 7 5.55 -9.82 -3.53
N ASP A 8 6.18 -10.59 -2.63
CA ASP A 8 5.46 -11.42 -1.66
C ASP A 8 4.52 -10.61 -0.74
N PHE A 9 4.92 -9.38 -0.39
CA PHE A 9 4.10 -8.48 0.41
C PHE A 9 2.85 -8.03 -0.38
N VAL A 10 3.03 -7.55 -1.61
CA VAL A 10 1.93 -7.08 -2.45
C VAL A 10 0.94 -8.20 -2.75
N GLU A 11 1.42 -9.42 -3.05
CA GLU A 11 0.54 -10.56 -3.28
C GLU A 11 -0.30 -10.91 -2.05
N ARG A 12 0.27 -10.80 -0.84
CA ARG A 12 -0.48 -11.02 0.40
C ARG A 12 -1.52 -9.93 0.64
N CYS A 13 -1.22 -8.68 0.34
CA CYS A 13 -2.18 -7.58 0.43
C CYS A 13 -3.38 -7.83 -0.50
N LEU A 14 -3.11 -8.21 -1.76
CA LEU A 14 -4.15 -8.52 -2.74
C LEU A 14 -5.01 -9.72 -2.31
N GLN A 15 -4.38 -10.82 -1.84
CA GLN A 15 -5.10 -12.00 -1.34
C GLN A 15 -5.95 -11.71 -0.10
N ALA A 16 -5.49 -10.78 0.75
CA ALA A 16 -6.20 -10.36 1.95
C ALA A 16 -7.30 -9.32 1.67
N GLY A 17 -7.44 -8.83 0.43
CA GLY A 17 -8.40 -7.80 0.07
C GLY A 17 -8.08 -6.44 0.69
N VAL A 18 -6.80 -6.14 0.91
CA VAL A 18 -6.37 -4.81 1.38
C VAL A 18 -6.80 -3.77 0.35
N SER A 19 -7.47 -2.71 0.82
CA SER A 19 -7.96 -1.64 -0.06
C SER A 19 -6.92 -0.54 -0.28
N LEU A 20 -6.05 -0.28 0.70
CA LEU A 20 -5.08 0.81 0.70
C LEU A 20 -3.76 0.39 1.35
N VAL A 21 -2.65 0.74 0.70
CA VAL A 21 -1.31 0.79 1.30
C VAL A 21 -0.83 2.25 1.29
N ALA A 22 -0.79 2.86 2.48
CA ALA A 22 -0.24 4.20 2.66
C ALA A 22 1.22 4.13 3.13
N ILE A 23 2.11 4.86 2.48
CA ILE A 23 3.56 4.79 2.68
C ILE A 23 4.07 6.16 3.11
N VAL A 24 4.68 6.23 4.29
CA VAL A 24 5.23 7.47 4.86
C VAL A 24 6.74 7.40 5.03
N GLY A 25 7.42 8.52 4.73
CA GLY A 25 8.84 8.69 5.00
C GLY A 25 9.76 8.59 3.76
N PRO A 26 11.09 8.60 3.98
CA PRO A 26 12.05 8.73 2.88
C PRO A 26 11.95 7.62 1.84
N GLY A 27 11.79 8.01 0.57
CA GLY A 27 11.71 7.08 -0.55
C GLY A 27 10.34 6.42 -0.73
N CYS A 28 9.30 6.88 -0.02
CA CYS A 28 7.94 6.36 -0.14
C CYS A 28 7.40 6.40 -1.57
N SER A 29 7.65 7.46 -2.33
CA SER A 29 7.16 7.58 -3.72
C SER A 29 7.77 6.52 -4.64
N ARG A 30 9.06 6.21 -4.46
CA ARG A 30 9.69 5.12 -5.20
C ARG A 30 9.11 3.76 -4.79
N LEU A 31 8.78 3.57 -3.51
CA LEU A 31 8.17 2.33 -3.05
C LEU A 31 6.74 2.16 -3.59
N GLU A 32 5.98 3.25 -3.65
CA GLU A 32 4.66 3.32 -4.31
C GLU A 32 4.77 2.94 -5.78
N ASP A 33 5.68 3.55 -6.55
CA ASP A 33 5.90 3.22 -7.97
C ASP A 33 6.16 1.71 -8.18
N LEU A 34 6.95 1.10 -7.29
CA LEU A 34 7.25 -0.34 -7.34
C LEU A 34 6.03 -1.19 -6.99
N ILE A 35 5.23 -0.80 -5.99
CA ILE A 35 4.00 -1.52 -5.64
C ILE A 35 3.00 -1.44 -6.79
N ASP A 36 2.83 -0.26 -7.39
CA ASP A 36 1.94 -0.06 -8.53
C ASP A 36 2.35 -0.94 -9.72
N GLU A 37 3.64 -1.01 -10.04
CA GLU A 37 4.16 -1.90 -11.08
C GLU A 37 3.83 -3.38 -10.79
N ILE A 38 4.00 -3.83 -9.54
CA ILE A 38 3.69 -5.21 -9.14
C ILE A 38 2.19 -5.50 -9.22
N VAL A 39 1.34 -4.55 -8.81
CA VAL A 39 -0.13 -4.68 -8.87
C VAL A 39 -0.59 -4.80 -10.32
N VAL A 40 -0.08 -3.94 -11.21
CA VAL A 40 -0.38 -3.99 -12.66
C VAL A 40 0.12 -5.30 -13.27
N GLY A 41 1.29 -5.78 -12.86
CA GLY A 41 1.90 -7.01 -13.36
C GLY A 41 2.07 -6.97 -14.88
N ASP A 42 1.81 -8.10 -15.56
CA ASP A 42 1.86 -8.20 -17.02
C ASP A 42 0.53 -7.83 -17.72
N GLY A 43 -0.46 -7.36 -16.95
CA GLY A 43 -1.79 -7.01 -17.45
C GLY A 43 -2.69 -8.20 -17.83
N SER A 44 -2.27 -9.45 -17.57
CA SER A 44 -3.09 -10.64 -17.86
C SER A 44 -4.24 -10.84 -16.87
N VAL A 45 -4.09 -10.34 -15.64
CA VAL A 45 -5.07 -10.42 -14.56
C VAL A 45 -5.65 -9.03 -14.32
N THR A 46 -6.90 -8.81 -14.75
CA THR A 46 -7.49 -7.47 -14.83
C THR A 46 -8.32 -7.07 -13.62
N ASP A 47 -8.50 -7.96 -12.65
CA ASP A 47 -9.29 -7.75 -11.42
C ASP A 47 -8.43 -7.45 -10.18
N ARG A 48 -7.11 -7.28 -10.36
CA ARG A 48 -6.21 -6.85 -9.29
C ARG A 48 -6.42 -5.36 -9.01
N PHE A 49 -6.68 -5.02 -7.76
CA PHE A 49 -6.87 -3.64 -7.34
C PHE A 49 -6.33 -3.45 -5.92
N LEU A 50 -5.48 -2.44 -5.76
CA LEU A 50 -4.92 -2.00 -4.49
C LEU A 50 -4.66 -0.50 -4.62
N CYS A 51 -5.25 0.33 -3.76
CA CYS A 51 -4.89 1.74 -3.73
C CYS A 51 -3.55 1.91 -3.02
N THR A 52 -2.77 2.87 -3.49
CA THR A 52 -1.50 3.25 -2.92
C THR A 52 -1.49 4.77 -2.73
N THR A 53 -0.82 5.21 -1.68
CA THR A 53 -0.51 6.62 -1.46
C THR A 53 0.90 6.76 -0.89
N SER A 54 1.67 7.72 -1.38
CA SER A 54 2.96 8.10 -0.79
C SER A 54 2.95 9.50 -0.18
N HIS A 55 3.61 9.60 0.97
CA HIS A 55 3.56 10.76 1.85
C HIS A 55 4.98 11.20 2.25
N PRO A 56 5.72 11.89 1.37
CA PRO A 56 7.12 12.26 1.61
C PRO A 56 7.28 13.40 2.62
N ASP A 57 6.27 14.26 2.74
CA ASP A 57 6.32 15.51 3.52
C ASP A 57 5.35 15.51 4.72
N GLU A 58 4.57 14.44 4.90
CA GLU A 58 3.59 14.30 5.98
C GLU A 58 4.13 13.43 7.11
N THR A 59 3.64 13.66 8.32
CA THR A 59 4.03 12.84 9.47
C THR A 59 3.28 11.52 9.49
N TYR A 60 3.79 10.54 10.24
CA TYR A 60 3.07 9.28 10.47
C TYR A 60 1.65 9.52 10.99
N ASP A 61 1.47 10.47 11.92
CA ASP A 61 0.16 10.77 12.50
C ASP A 61 -0.79 11.40 11.48
N ASP A 62 -0.30 12.27 10.59
CA ASP A 62 -1.12 12.85 9.51
C ASP A 62 -1.64 11.75 8.57
N VAL A 63 -0.77 10.82 8.19
CA VAL A 63 -1.11 9.69 7.31
C VAL A 63 -2.05 8.71 8.01
N LEU A 64 -1.82 8.40 9.29
CA LEU A 64 -2.70 7.53 10.06
C LEU A 64 -4.11 8.13 10.15
N ASN A 65 -4.23 9.44 10.43
CA ASN A 65 -5.53 10.12 10.42
C ASN A 65 -6.20 10.03 9.03
N MET A 66 -5.44 10.13 7.94
CA MET A 66 -5.96 9.96 6.58
C MET A 66 -6.49 8.54 6.36
N VAL A 67 -5.71 7.51 6.75
CA VAL A 67 -6.11 6.09 6.63
C VAL A 67 -7.37 5.80 7.47
N GLU A 68 -7.47 6.35 8.68
CA GLU A 68 -8.67 6.23 9.52
C GLU A 68 -9.91 6.90 8.91
N CYS A 69 -9.71 7.90 8.04
CA CYS A 69 -10.78 8.58 7.31
C CYS A 69 -11.04 7.98 5.92
N TRP A 70 -10.20 7.05 5.45
CA TRP A 70 -10.39 6.36 4.18
C TRP A 70 -11.73 5.62 4.20
N GLU A 71 -12.53 5.72 3.13
CA GLU A 71 -13.86 5.12 3.06
C GLU A 71 -13.79 3.59 3.17
N MET A 72 -13.80 3.11 4.40
CA MET A 72 -13.98 1.73 4.79
C MET A 72 -15.32 1.60 5.52
N GLU A 73 -16.00 0.48 5.31
CA GLU A 73 -17.10 0.13 6.20
C GLU A 73 -16.56 0.16 7.64
N ARG A 74 -17.36 0.67 8.59
CA ARG A 74 -16.97 0.81 10.00
C ARG A 74 -16.56 -0.56 10.59
N ASP A 75 -15.27 -0.92 10.51
CA ASP A 75 -14.53 -1.93 11.31
C ASP A 75 -13.27 -2.49 10.61
N ASP A 76 -12.84 -1.95 9.47
CA ASP A 76 -11.66 -2.50 8.80
C ASP A 76 -10.34 -2.29 9.58
N ALA A 77 -9.52 -3.34 9.60
CA ALA A 77 -8.31 -3.41 10.41
C ALA A 77 -7.13 -2.66 9.75
N ILE A 78 -6.48 -1.78 10.51
CA ILE A 78 -5.24 -1.11 10.11
C ILE A 78 -4.03 -1.91 10.63
N ALA A 79 -3.03 -2.11 9.78
CA ALA A 79 -1.77 -2.75 10.13
C ALA A 79 -0.57 -1.84 9.81
N GLU A 80 0.27 -1.59 10.82
CA GLU A 80 1.50 -0.82 10.65
C GLU A 80 2.68 -1.75 10.31
N VAL A 81 3.44 -1.41 9.27
CA VAL A 81 4.65 -2.14 8.84
C VAL A 81 5.85 -1.19 8.83
N ARG A 82 7.00 -1.64 9.37
CA ARG A 82 8.26 -0.87 9.42
C ARG A 82 9.35 -1.56 8.60
N LEU A 83 10.06 -0.78 7.79
CA LEU A 83 11.08 -1.23 6.83
C LEU A 83 12.52 -0.98 7.30
#